data_AF-A0A919CRM4-F1
#
_entry.id   AF-A0A919CRM4-F1
#
_cell.length_a   1.000
_cell.length_b   1.000
_cell.length_c   1.000
_cell.angle_alpha   90.00
_cell.angle_beta   90.00
_cell.angle_gamma   90.00
#
_symmetry.space_group_name_H-M   'P 1'
#
loop_
_entity.id
_entity.type
_entity.pdbx_description
1 polymer ?
#
loop_
_entity_poly.entity_id
_entity_poly.type
_entity_poly.pdbx_seq_one_letter_code
_entity_poly.pdbx_strand_id
1 'polypeptide(L)' 'MAEEQLRRYAAAPLETADTYRISDTWSGQIIAVVKGEEAMRRRLDQLNAEEALRRRPA' A
#
# COMPACT_ATOMS: atom_id res chain seq x y z
N MET A 1 7.78 -18.28 14.13
CA MET A 1 7.07 -17.03 14.45
C MET A 1 6.84 -16.34 13.11
N ALA A 2 5.90 -16.88 12.35
CA ALA A 2 4.53 -16.38 12.25
C ALA A 2 4.52 -15.12 11.40
N GLU A 3 4.01 -15.32 10.19
CA GLU A 3 3.77 -14.34 9.14
C GLU A 3 3.05 -13.11 9.67
N GLU A 4 3.79 -12.03 9.90
CA GLU A 4 3.21 -10.71 9.84
C GLU A 4 4.26 -9.77 9.22
N GLN A 5 4.48 -9.92 7.91
CA GLN A 5 4.87 -8.74 7.14
C GLN A 5 3.75 -7.75 7.39
N LEU A 6 3.96 -6.80 8.31
CA LEU A 6 3.05 -5.68 8.53
C LEU A 6 2.71 -5.11 7.15
N ARG A 7 1.49 -5.35 6.69
CA ARG A 7 0.97 -4.72 5.47
C ARG A 7 0.82 -3.25 5.82
N ARG A 8 1.88 -2.48 5.55
CA ARG A 8 1.94 -1.04 5.84
C ARG A 8 0.85 -0.25 5.13
N TYR A 9 0.34 -0.82 4.04
CA TYR A 9 -0.68 -0.23 3.21
C TYR A 9 -1.90 -1.16 3.17
N ALA A 10 -3.06 -0.63 3.54
CA ALA A 10 -4.33 -1.33 3.47
C ALA A 10 -5.29 -0.57 2.55
N ALA A 11 -5.93 -1.26 1.60
CA ALA A 11 -6.97 -0.63 0.80
C ALA A 11 -8.27 -0.53 1.60
N ALA A 12 -8.88 0.64 1.57
CA ALA A 12 -10.23 0.86 2.06
C ALA A 12 -11.24 0.29 1.03
N PRO A 13 -12.24 -0.49 1.47
CA PRO A 13 -13.28 -0.99 0.60
C PRO A 13 -14.18 0.16 0.13
N LEU A 14 -14.32 0.31 -1.19
CA LEU A 14 -15.36 1.12 -1.83
C LEU A 14 -15.97 0.30 -2.96
N GLU A 15 -17.20 -0.16 -2.75
CA GLU A 15 -17.86 -1.10 -3.67
C GLU A 15 -18.08 -0.49 -5.06
N THR A 16 -18.23 0.83 -5.15
CA THR A 16 -18.61 1.57 -6.37
C THR A 16 -17.53 2.51 -6.93
N ALA A 17 -16.36 2.63 -6.30
CA ALA A 17 -15.33 3.56 -6.76
C ALA A 17 -14.44 2.91 -7.84
N ASP A 18 -14.09 3.66 -8.88
CA ASP A 18 -13.06 3.30 -9.88
C ASP A 18 -11.65 3.19 -9.27
N THR A 19 -11.49 3.70 -8.06
CA THR A 19 -10.21 3.91 -7.39
C THR A 19 -10.32 3.54 -5.90
N TYR A 20 -9.44 2.68 -5.40
CA TYR A 20 -9.28 2.41 -3.97
C TYR A 20 -8.47 3.53 -3.30
N ARG A 21 -8.82 3.81 -2.05
CA ARG A 21 -7.98 4.62 -1.17
C ARG A 21 -7.18 3.69 -0.27
N ILE A 22 -5.86 3.76 -0.38
CA ILE A 22 -4.92 3.06 0.49
C ILE A 22 -4.50 4.01 1.59
N SER A 23 -4.53 3.55 2.84
CA SER A 23 -3.97 4.29 3.96
C SER A 23 -2.59 3.73 4.31
N ASP A 24 -1.59 4.62 4.43
CA ASP A 24 -0.33 4.30 5.10
C ASP A 24 -0.61 4.22 6.60
N THR A 25 -0.50 3.03 7.17
CA THR A 25 -0.78 2.76 8.59
C THR A 25 0.25 3.36 9.53
N TRP A 26 1.41 3.81 9.01
CA TRP A 26 2.43 4.52 9.79
C TRP A 26 2.24 6.02 9.70
N SER A 27 2.21 6.59 8.49
CA SER A 27 2.24 8.04 8.29
C SER A 27 0.86 8.71 8.31
N GLY A 28 -0.22 7.92 8.23
CA GLY A 28 -1.59 8.42 8.13
C GLY A 28 -1.94 9.03 6.77
N GLN A 29 -1.07 8.89 5.77
CA GLN A 29 -1.30 9.41 4.42
C GLN A 29 -2.29 8.54 3.63
N ILE A 30 -3.12 9.18 2.81
CA ILE A 30 -4.08 8.52 1.92
C ILE A 30 -3.54 8.56 0.48
N ILE A 31 -3.49 7.41 -0.17
CA ILE A 31 -3.01 7.20 -1.55
C ILE A 31 -4.17 6.65 -2.39
N ALA A 32 -4.40 7.18 -3.58
CA ALA A 32 -5.42 6.67 -4.49
C ALA A 32 -4.81 5.68 -5.51
N VAL A 33 -5.44 4.53 -5.75
CA VAL A 33 -4.99 3.52 -6.72
C VAL A 33 -6.15 2.95 -7.53
N VAL A 34 -5.95 2.63 -8.81
CA VAL A 34 -7.00 2.12 -9.69
C VAL A 34 -7.46 0.71 -9.28
N LYS A 35 -8.75 0.44 -9.43
CA LYS A 35 -9.37 -0.86 -9.11
C LYS A 35 -8.83 -1.99 -9.99
N GLY A 36 -8.32 -3.03 -9.35
CA GLY A 36 -7.84 -4.28 -9.97
C GLY A 36 -6.91 -5.01 -9.01
N GLU A 37 -7.12 -6.30 -8.74
CA GLU A 37 -6.32 -7.04 -7.74
C GLU A 37 -4.82 -7.04 -8.06
N GLU A 38 -4.45 -7.31 -9.32
CA GLU A 38 -3.05 -7.25 -9.74
C GLU A 38 -2.47 -5.83 -9.68
N ALA A 39 -3.23 -4.83 -10.13
CA ALA A 39 -2.79 -3.43 -10.13
C ALA A 39 -2.58 -2.91 -8.71
N MET A 40 -3.51 -3.23 -7.80
CA MET A 40 -3.43 -2.91 -6.38
C MET A 40 -2.21 -3.61 -5.75
N ARG A 41 -2.02 -4.91 -6.01
CA ARG A 41 -0.89 -5.65 -5.43
C ARG A 41 0.46 -5.15 -5.92
N ARG A 42 0.63 -4.94 -7.23
CA ARG A 42 1.84 -4.33 -7.81
C ARG A 42 2.13 -2.96 -7.21
N ARG A 43 1.09 -2.15 -6.98
CA ARG A 43 1.24 -0.82 -6.38
C ARG A 43 1.64 -0.90 -4.90
N LEU A 44 1.07 -1.82 -4.13
CA LEU A 44 1.46 -2.08 -2.74
C LEU A 44 2.94 -2.50 -2.65
N ASP A 45 3.38 -3.40 -3.53
CA ASP A 45 4.78 -3.86 -3.58
C ASP A 45 5.72 -2.70 -3.94
N GLN A 46 5.36 -1.87 -4.92
CA GLN A 46 6.15 -0.68 -5.29
C GLN A 46 6.31 0.30 -4.12
N LEU A 47 5.22 0.63 -3.42
CA LEU A 47 5.26 1.56 -2.29
C LEU A 47 6.11 1.04 -1.13
N ASN A 48 6.06 -0.28 -0.87
CA ASN A 48 6.93 -0.92 0.12
C ASN A 48 8.41 -0.85 -0.29
N ALA A 49 8.72 -1.04 -1.58
CA ALA A 49 10.07 -0.97 -2.11
C ALA A 49 10.67 0.45 -2.07
N GLU A 50 9.90 1.48 -2.46
CA GLU A 50 10.32 2.89 -2.41
C GLU A 50 10.69 3.33 -0.99
N GLU A 51 9.90 2.89 -0.01
CA GLU A 51 10.13 3.19 1.39
C GLU A 51 11.34 2.43 1.98
N ALA A 52 11.53 1.17 1.58
CA ALA A 52 12.72 0.41 1.94
C ALA A 52 14.00 1.06 1.38
N LEU A 53 13.93 1.63 0.17
CA LEU A 53 15.04 2.37 -0.43
C LEU A 53 15.32 3.69 0.30
N ARG A 54 14.28 4.44 0.71
CA ARG A 54 14.44 5.67 1.52
C ARG A 54 15.08 5.42 2.89
N ARG A 55 14.91 4.21 3.45
CA ARG A 55 15.44 3.83 4.76
C ARG A 55 16.87 3.32 4.76
N ARG A 56 17.49 3.10 3.58
CA ARG A 56 18.91 2.78 3.56
C ARG A 56 19.70 4.01 4.02
N PRO A 57 20.44 3.92 5.14
CA PRO A 57 21.46 4.92 5.42
C PRO A 57 22.46 4.87 4.26
N ALA A 58 22.86 6.04 3.79
CA ALA A 58 23.96 6.20 2.84
C ALA A 58 25.26 5.58 3.39
#